data_AF-A0A3C1W495-F1
#
_entry.id   AF-A0A3C1W495-F1
#
_cell.length_a   1.000
_cell.length_b   1.000
_cell.length_c   1.000
_cell.angle_alpha   90.00
_cell.angle_beta   90.00
_cell.angle_gamma   90.00
#
_symmetry.space_group_name_H-M   'P 1'
#
loop_
_entity.id
_entity.type
_entity.pdbx_description
1 polymer ?
#
loop_
_entity_poly.entity_id
_entity_poly.type
_entity_poly.pdbx_seq_one_letter_code
_entity_poly.pdbx_strand_id
1 'polypeptide(L)'
;MAEGGLTWTQDPPILYEDVTTNAHGREKDPVENTWGALHEYHHVFQIAHCDTKQERTSEKNINSWISEGMATYSSAKFMENLGLSDFEDYMLQLRTSGANIGRPSINEFLRKSSNWQLNDEGYWDTGEFAQVYYMLGAWATAYLIHVLNIEEEIVLRDWYYDIPHLGKSAAFRKHMGLSLNEFYRKFDAFIRQADSVVMQIFDGQTEDT
;
A
#
# COMPACT_ATOMS: atom_id res chain seq x y z
N MET A 1 27.35 20.90 -38.12
CA MET A 1 26.29 20.10 -38.79
C MET A 1 25.91 19.01 -37.82
N ALA A 2 24.65 18.99 -37.37
CA ALA A 2 24.09 17.91 -36.57
C ALA A 2 22.76 17.55 -37.23
N GLU A 3 22.71 16.35 -37.82
CA GLU A 3 21.50 15.75 -38.38
C GLU A 3 20.86 14.86 -37.30
N GLY A 4 19.55 15.01 -37.12
CA GLY A 4 18.71 14.21 -36.22
C GLY A 4 17.42 14.95 -35.87
N GLY A 5 16.31 14.65 -36.56
CA GLY A 5 15.06 15.40 -36.53
C GLY A 5 13.97 14.90 -35.57
N LEU A 6 13.07 15.83 -35.22
CA LEU A 6 11.66 15.80 -34.73
C LEU A 6 11.30 14.68 -33.71
N THR A 7 10.70 14.98 -32.55
CA THR A 7 9.37 15.61 -32.40
C THR A 7 9.17 16.29 -31.04
N TRP A 8 8.46 17.41 -31.06
CA TRP A 8 7.91 18.09 -29.88
C TRP A 8 6.86 17.22 -29.19
N THR A 9 6.96 17.03 -27.86
CA THR A 9 5.85 16.50 -27.06
C THR A 9 4.92 17.64 -26.64
N GLN A 10 3.71 17.65 -27.20
CA GLN A 10 2.58 18.43 -26.69
C GLN A 10 1.66 17.44 -25.94
N ASP A 11 1.75 17.46 -24.59
CA ASP A 11 1.04 16.67 -23.54
C ASP A 11 1.19 15.13 -23.53
N PRO A 12 1.43 14.46 -22.36
CA PRO A 12 0.74 14.55 -21.05
C PRO A 12 1.69 14.59 -19.81
N PRO A 13 1.23 14.67 -18.52
CA PRO A 13 2.14 14.60 -17.38
C PRO A 13 2.86 13.25 -17.36
N ILE A 14 4.18 13.30 -17.46
CA ILE A 14 5.06 12.19 -17.11
C ILE A 14 5.02 12.12 -15.59
N LEU A 15 4.46 11.04 -15.03
CA LEU A 15 4.57 10.77 -13.60
C LEU A 15 6.02 10.37 -13.35
N TYR A 16 6.75 11.24 -12.66
CA TYR A 16 8.07 10.93 -12.12
C TYR A 16 7.84 10.39 -10.71
N GLU A 17 8.09 9.10 -10.50
CA GLU A 17 8.24 8.56 -9.15
C GLU A 17 9.68 8.79 -8.73
N ASP A 18 9.87 9.56 -7.66
CA ASP A 18 11.19 9.84 -7.15
C ASP A 18 11.63 8.69 -6.26
N VAL A 19 12.43 7.79 -6.83
CA VAL A 19 13.04 6.68 -6.09
C VAL A 19 14.09 7.19 -5.08
N THR A 20 14.40 8.50 -5.09
CA THR A 20 15.24 9.10 -4.06
C THR A 20 14.39 9.44 -2.84
N THR A 21 14.81 8.91 -1.69
CA THR A 21 14.10 9.12 -0.44
C THR A 21 14.31 10.56 0.03
N ASN A 22 13.30 11.41 -0.16
CA ASN A 22 13.33 12.86 0.13
C ASN A 22 13.44 13.24 1.61
N ALA A 23 13.84 12.31 2.48
CA ALA A 23 14.07 12.56 3.89
C ALA A 23 15.60 12.61 4.14
N HIS A 24 16.13 13.80 4.44
CA HIS A 24 17.52 13.98 4.88
C HIS A 24 17.95 13.08 6.06
N GLY A 25 16.99 12.47 6.78
CA GLY A 25 17.24 11.44 7.78
C GLY A 25 17.60 10.06 7.22
N ARG A 26 17.06 9.67 6.05
CA ARG A 26 17.27 8.36 5.40
C ARG A 26 18.61 8.26 4.67
N GLU A 27 19.25 9.38 4.35
CA GLU A 27 20.59 9.42 3.73
C GLU A 27 21.68 8.76 4.59
N LYS A 28 21.46 8.64 5.91
CA LYS A 28 22.44 8.13 6.87
C LYS A 28 22.13 6.74 7.41
N ASP A 29 20.98 6.18 7.05
CA ASP A 29 20.56 4.85 7.47
C ASP A 29 20.35 3.96 6.22
N PRO A 30 21.32 3.08 5.90
CA PRO A 30 21.24 2.23 4.72
C PRO A 30 20.07 1.24 4.76
N VAL A 31 19.57 0.88 5.95
CA VAL A 31 18.42 -0.02 6.11
C VAL A 31 17.15 0.72 5.70
N GLU A 32 16.95 1.93 6.21
CA GLU A 32 15.80 2.78 5.83
C GLU A 32 15.83 3.20 4.36
N ASN A 33 17.02 3.43 3.79
CA ASN A 33 17.17 3.70 2.36
C ASN A 33 16.73 2.48 1.52
N THR A 34 17.19 1.28 1.91
CA THR A 34 16.80 0.02 1.26
C THR A 34 15.28 -0.18 1.34
N TRP A 35 14.69 0.08 2.51
CA TRP A 35 13.24 -0.02 2.69
C TRP A 35 12.48 0.90 1.73
N GLY A 36 12.88 2.18 1.68
CA GLY A 36 12.29 3.15 0.77
C GLY A 36 12.41 2.70 -0.69
N ALA A 37 13.58 2.27 -1.14
CA ALA A 37 13.78 1.80 -2.51
C ALA A 37 12.89 0.60 -2.86
N LEU A 38 12.65 -0.32 -1.91
CA LEU A 38 11.75 -1.47 -2.11
C LEU A 38 10.27 -1.06 -2.16
N HIS A 39 9.87 -0.04 -1.39
CA HIS A 39 8.53 0.55 -1.46
C HIS A 39 8.29 1.18 -2.85
N GLU A 40 9.22 2.01 -3.30
CA GLU A 40 9.15 2.66 -4.61
C GLU A 40 9.23 1.66 -5.78
N TYR A 41 9.98 0.57 -5.62
CA TYR A 41 9.99 -0.51 -6.60
C TYR A 41 8.58 -1.11 -6.82
N HIS A 42 7.79 -1.26 -5.75
CA HIS A 42 6.42 -1.75 -5.87
C HIS A 42 5.53 -0.76 -6.65
N HIS A 43 5.71 0.55 -6.44
CA HIS A 43 5.00 1.58 -7.21
C HIS A 43 5.28 1.51 -8.71
N VAL A 44 6.53 1.22 -9.13
CA VAL A 44 6.87 1.03 -10.56
C VAL A 44 5.97 -0.04 -11.19
N PHE A 45 5.73 -1.15 -10.48
CA PHE A 45 4.84 -2.21 -10.97
C PHE A 45 3.38 -1.72 -11.03
N GLN A 46 2.88 -1.07 -9.98
CA GLN A 46 1.51 -0.56 -9.93
C GLN A 46 1.21 0.44 -11.05
N ILE A 47 2.11 1.42 -11.24
CA ILE A 47 2.00 2.48 -12.25
C ILE A 47 2.01 1.91 -13.67
N ALA A 48 2.80 0.86 -13.92
CA ALA A 48 2.81 0.19 -15.22
C ALA A 48 1.46 -0.46 -15.59
N HIS A 49 0.58 -0.69 -14.61
CA HIS A 49 -0.71 -1.36 -14.78
C HIS A 49 -1.91 -0.46 -14.45
N CYS A 50 -1.69 0.86 -14.35
CA CYS A 50 -2.74 1.86 -14.10
C CYS A 50 -2.67 3.01 -15.11
N ASP A 51 -3.81 3.64 -15.41
CA ASP A 51 -3.87 4.89 -16.16
C ASP A 51 -3.68 6.06 -15.18
N THR A 52 -2.42 6.44 -14.95
CA THR A 52 -2.03 7.51 -14.01
C THR A 52 -2.49 8.91 -14.42
N LYS A 53 -3.09 9.06 -15.61
CA LYS A 53 -3.72 10.32 -16.03
C LYS A 53 -5.15 10.48 -15.50
N GLN A 54 -5.72 9.41 -14.96
CA GLN A 54 -7.06 9.43 -14.37
C GLN A 54 -6.96 9.70 -12.87
N GLU A 55 -8.04 10.24 -12.30
CA GLU A 55 -8.14 10.41 -10.84
C GLU A 55 -7.95 9.08 -10.10
N ARG A 56 -7.39 9.11 -8.89
CA ARG A 56 -7.18 7.94 -8.02
C ARG A 56 -8.46 7.13 -7.75
N THR A 57 -9.60 7.81 -7.77
CA THR A 57 -10.94 7.22 -7.60
C THR A 57 -11.42 6.45 -8.85
N SER A 58 -10.84 6.71 -10.02
CA SER A 58 -11.22 6.10 -11.29
C SER A 58 -11.06 4.59 -11.29
N GLU A 59 -11.87 3.89 -12.07
CA GLU A 59 -11.73 2.45 -12.31
C GLU A 59 -10.42 2.10 -13.03
N LYS A 60 -9.81 3.04 -13.76
CA LYS A 60 -8.55 2.79 -14.47
C LYS A 60 -7.31 3.11 -13.65
N ASN A 61 -7.47 3.62 -12.43
CA ASN A 61 -6.38 3.97 -11.54
C ASN A 61 -6.61 3.34 -10.15
N ILE A 62 -5.60 3.39 -9.29
CA ILE A 62 -5.66 2.91 -7.91
C ILE A 62 -5.69 4.06 -6.92
N ASN A 63 -6.33 3.82 -5.79
CA ASN A 63 -6.56 4.83 -4.77
C ASN A 63 -5.51 4.72 -3.65
N SER A 64 -5.41 5.73 -2.78
CA SER A 64 -4.21 5.95 -1.95
C SER A 64 -3.83 4.75 -1.07
N TRP A 65 -4.80 4.04 -0.46
CA TRP A 65 -4.47 2.87 0.36
C TRP A 65 -3.95 1.69 -0.46
N ILE A 66 -4.40 1.52 -1.72
CA ILE A 66 -3.93 0.45 -2.59
C ILE A 66 -2.51 0.77 -3.04
N SER A 67 -2.27 2.00 -3.47
CA SER A 67 -0.94 2.47 -3.87
C SER A 67 0.05 2.32 -2.71
N GLU A 68 -0.11 3.15 -1.67
CA GLU A 68 0.87 3.29 -0.59
C GLU A 68 0.86 2.09 0.37
N GLY A 69 -0.32 1.53 0.63
CA GLY A 69 -0.47 0.45 1.58
C GLY A 69 0.10 -0.88 1.10
N MET A 70 -0.17 -1.26 -0.15
CA MET A 70 0.40 -2.49 -0.71
C MET A 70 1.92 -2.36 -0.88
N ALA A 71 2.43 -1.19 -1.26
CA ALA A 71 3.87 -0.92 -1.29
C ALA A 71 4.51 -0.99 0.11
N THR A 72 3.81 -0.50 1.14
CA THR A 72 4.27 -0.59 2.55
C THR A 72 4.31 -2.04 3.03
N TYR A 73 3.29 -2.84 2.74
CA TYR A 73 3.27 -4.28 3.06
C TYR A 73 4.38 -5.03 2.30
N SER A 74 4.47 -4.80 0.99
CA SER A 74 5.44 -5.48 0.12
C SER A 74 6.87 -5.18 0.53
N SER A 75 7.20 -3.92 0.85
CA SER A 75 8.53 -3.54 1.32
C SER A 75 8.86 -4.17 2.68
N ALA A 76 7.91 -4.22 3.62
CA ALA A 76 8.10 -4.90 4.90
C ALA A 76 8.41 -6.41 4.73
N LYS A 77 7.69 -7.11 3.84
CA LYS A 77 7.98 -8.52 3.51
C LYS A 77 9.34 -8.69 2.86
N PHE A 78 9.74 -7.79 1.95
CA PHE A 78 11.07 -7.85 1.36
C PHE A 78 12.17 -7.61 2.39
N MET A 79 11.98 -6.66 3.31
CA MET A 79 12.94 -6.38 4.38
C MET A 79 13.10 -7.57 5.34
N GLU A 80 12.03 -8.29 5.64
CA GLU A 80 12.08 -9.56 6.37
C GLU A 80 12.86 -10.63 5.60
N ASN A 81 12.57 -10.83 4.31
CA ASN A 81 13.27 -11.80 3.47
C ASN A 81 14.78 -11.51 3.36
N LEU A 82 15.19 -10.25 3.51
CA LEU A 82 16.59 -9.81 3.56
C LEU A 82 17.21 -9.93 4.96
N GLY A 83 16.44 -10.29 5.98
CA GLY A 83 16.88 -10.37 7.39
C GLY A 83 17.14 -8.99 8.02
N LEU A 84 16.51 -7.93 7.50
CA LEU A 84 16.71 -6.54 7.93
C LEU A 84 15.60 -6.03 8.86
N SER A 85 14.46 -6.70 8.92
CA SER A 85 13.34 -6.39 9.81
C SER A 85 12.60 -7.66 10.22
N ASP A 86 11.83 -7.58 11.31
CA ASP A 86 10.82 -8.57 11.66
C ASP A 86 9.46 -8.07 11.15
N PHE A 87 8.80 -8.84 10.28
CA PHE A 87 7.57 -8.37 9.62
C PHE A 87 6.40 -8.23 10.60
N GLU A 88 6.20 -9.20 11.49
CA GLU A 88 5.08 -9.19 12.43
C GLU A 88 5.23 -8.05 13.45
N ASP A 89 6.43 -7.86 13.99
CA ASP A 89 6.73 -6.73 14.88
C ASP A 89 6.54 -5.40 14.16
N TYR A 90 6.97 -5.28 12.89
CA TYR A 90 6.71 -4.08 12.08
C TYR A 90 5.22 -3.80 11.94
N MET A 91 4.42 -4.81 11.60
CA MET A 91 2.96 -4.68 11.46
C MET A 91 2.32 -4.22 12.78
N LEU A 92 2.77 -4.73 13.93
CA LEU A 92 2.34 -4.26 15.25
C LEU A 92 2.78 -2.81 15.54
N GLN A 93 4.00 -2.43 15.14
CA GLN A 93 4.51 -1.08 15.31
C GLN A 93 3.70 -0.05 14.52
N LEU A 94 3.21 -0.36 13.31
CA LEU A 94 2.29 0.53 12.58
C LEU A 94 1.05 0.88 13.43
N ARG A 95 0.57 -0.06 14.25
CA ARG A 95 -0.58 0.15 15.13
C ARG A 95 -0.27 0.96 16.38
N THR A 96 0.87 0.68 17.00
CA THR A 96 1.19 1.17 18.35
C THR A 96 2.06 2.42 18.36
N SER A 97 3.03 2.52 17.45
CA SER A 97 4.01 3.60 17.39
C SER A 97 3.99 4.42 16.10
N GLY A 98 3.44 3.85 15.02
CA GLY A 98 3.53 4.39 13.66
C GLY A 98 4.79 3.97 12.90
N ALA A 99 5.60 3.09 13.49
CA ALA A 99 6.84 2.54 12.92
C ALA A 99 7.76 3.63 12.32
N ASN A 100 8.40 3.35 11.17
CA ASN A 100 9.22 4.28 10.41
C ASN A 100 8.40 5.24 9.52
N ILE A 101 7.06 5.11 9.50
CA ILE A 101 6.17 5.96 8.71
C ILE A 101 5.91 7.30 9.42
N GLY A 102 5.55 7.26 10.70
CA GLY A 102 5.36 8.45 11.53
C GLY A 102 4.11 8.45 12.39
N ARG A 103 3.84 9.59 13.06
CA ARG A 103 2.71 9.77 13.98
C ARG A 103 1.55 10.50 13.31
N PRO A 104 0.29 10.27 13.72
CA PRO A 104 -0.15 9.34 14.77
C PRO A 104 -0.07 7.87 14.32
N SER A 105 0.04 6.93 15.27
CA SER A 105 -0.13 5.51 14.95
C SER A 105 -1.60 5.19 14.58
N ILE A 106 -1.86 3.98 14.04
CA ILE A 106 -3.25 3.59 13.72
C ILE A 106 -4.17 3.67 14.95
N ASN A 107 -3.73 3.16 16.10
CA ASN A 107 -4.57 3.14 17.31
C ASN A 107 -4.85 4.55 17.83
N GLU A 108 -3.86 5.45 17.76
CA GLU A 108 -4.05 6.85 18.12
C GLU A 108 -5.02 7.55 17.18
N PHE A 109 -4.92 7.25 15.90
CA PHE A 109 -5.76 7.80 14.85
C PHE A 109 -7.21 7.35 14.98
N LEU A 110 -7.46 6.03 15.03
CA LEU A 110 -8.82 5.48 15.10
C LEU A 110 -9.57 5.88 16.38
N ARG A 111 -8.85 6.18 17.47
CA ARG A 111 -9.44 6.72 18.70
C ARG A 111 -9.95 8.17 18.54
N LYS A 112 -9.29 8.98 17.70
CA LYS A 112 -9.68 10.38 17.43
C LYS A 112 -10.66 10.51 16.27
N SER A 113 -10.57 9.62 15.29
CA SER A 113 -11.30 9.67 14.03
C SER A 113 -12.23 8.46 13.90
N SER A 114 -13.23 8.36 14.79
CA SER A 114 -14.10 7.17 14.86
C SER A 114 -14.87 6.88 13.57
N ASN A 115 -15.21 7.92 12.79
CA ASN A 115 -16.00 7.82 11.55
C ASN A 115 -15.14 7.68 10.29
N TRP A 116 -13.82 7.53 10.43
CA TRP A 116 -12.92 7.41 9.29
C TRP A 116 -13.19 6.15 8.45
N GLN A 117 -12.95 6.26 7.14
CA GLN A 117 -13.11 5.18 6.17
C GLN A 117 -11.90 5.08 5.23
N LEU A 118 -11.47 3.85 4.95
CA LEU A 118 -10.30 3.55 4.09
C LEU A 118 -10.45 4.03 2.64
N ASN A 119 -11.68 4.21 2.18
CA ASN A 119 -11.98 4.61 0.80
C ASN A 119 -12.27 6.11 0.63
N ASP A 120 -12.09 6.92 1.68
CA ASP A 120 -12.34 8.36 1.64
C ASP A 120 -11.07 9.16 1.31
N GLU A 121 -10.79 9.28 0.01
CA GLU A 121 -9.62 10.00 -0.51
C GLU A 121 -9.49 11.45 -0.02
N GLY A 122 -10.56 12.07 0.51
CA GLY A 122 -10.50 13.42 1.07
C GLY A 122 -9.47 13.57 2.20
N TYR A 123 -9.21 12.52 2.97
CA TYR A 123 -8.17 12.52 4.01
C TYR A 123 -6.74 12.66 3.47
N TRP A 124 -6.53 12.21 2.23
CA TRP A 124 -5.26 12.39 1.54
C TRP A 124 -5.15 13.84 1.05
N ASP A 125 -6.21 14.37 0.46
CA ASP A 125 -6.22 15.68 -0.17
C ASP A 125 -6.09 16.84 0.85
N THR A 126 -6.50 16.64 2.10
CA THR A 126 -6.25 17.62 3.17
C THR A 126 -4.80 17.61 3.67
N GLY A 127 -4.02 16.57 3.34
CA GLY A 127 -2.61 16.42 3.71
C GLY A 127 -2.35 16.14 5.19
N GLU A 128 -3.36 16.20 6.05
CA GLU A 128 -3.18 16.06 7.52
C GLU A 128 -2.90 14.62 7.95
N PHE A 129 -3.30 13.62 7.15
CA PHE A 129 -3.26 12.21 7.54
C PHE A 129 -2.77 11.26 6.44
N ALA A 130 -1.96 11.74 5.49
CA ALA A 130 -1.44 10.89 4.41
C ALA A 130 -0.74 9.62 4.94
N GLN A 131 0.04 9.71 6.04
CA GLN A 131 0.71 8.56 6.66
C GLN A 131 -0.24 7.42 7.04
N VAL A 132 -1.51 7.72 7.34
CA VAL A 132 -2.49 6.71 7.74
C VAL A 132 -2.81 5.75 6.59
N TYR A 133 -2.73 6.20 5.34
CA TYR A 133 -2.97 5.36 4.17
C TYR A 133 -1.89 4.28 3.97
N TYR A 134 -0.64 4.60 4.28
CA TYR A 134 0.46 3.64 4.31
C TYR A 134 0.18 2.55 5.35
N MET A 135 -0.08 2.98 6.60
CA MET A 135 -0.23 2.07 7.73
C MET A 135 -1.50 1.21 7.64
N LEU A 136 -2.66 1.83 7.39
CA LEU A 136 -3.93 1.10 7.27
C LEU A 136 -4.01 0.31 5.97
N GLY A 137 -3.41 0.81 4.89
CA GLY A 137 -3.34 0.09 3.64
C GLY A 137 -2.44 -1.16 3.74
N ALA A 138 -1.35 -1.12 4.50
CA ALA A 138 -0.54 -2.31 4.79
C ALA A 138 -1.34 -3.38 5.55
N TRP A 139 -2.10 -2.96 6.57
CA TRP A 139 -2.99 -3.88 7.30
C TRP A 139 -4.17 -4.38 6.47
N ALA A 140 -4.69 -3.56 5.54
CA ALA A 140 -5.69 -3.98 4.57
C ALA A 140 -5.14 -5.06 3.64
N THR A 141 -3.89 -4.93 3.21
CA THR A 141 -3.18 -5.95 2.42
C THR A 141 -3.01 -7.24 3.22
N ALA A 142 -2.56 -7.14 4.48
CA ALA A 142 -2.46 -8.29 5.37
C ALA A 142 -3.82 -8.97 5.61
N TYR A 143 -4.90 -8.21 5.71
CA TYR A 143 -6.25 -8.76 5.84
C TYR A 143 -6.65 -9.59 4.60
N LEU A 144 -6.37 -9.09 3.39
CA LEU A 144 -6.65 -9.84 2.16
C LEU A 144 -5.87 -11.16 2.14
N ILE A 145 -4.59 -11.13 2.50
CA ILE A 145 -3.72 -12.30 2.43
C ILE A 145 -4.07 -13.32 3.52
N HIS A 146 -4.05 -12.89 4.79
CA HIS A 146 -4.08 -13.79 5.93
C HIS A 146 -5.48 -14.08 6.46
N VAL A 147 -6.42 -13.12 6.37
CA VAL A 147 -7.79 -13.34 6.88
C VAL A 147 -8.71 -13.90 5.80
N LEU A 148 -8.58 -13.41 4.57
CA LEU A 148 -9.36 -13.93 3.44
C LEU A 148 -8.67 -15.12 2.74
N ASN A 149 -7.46 -15.50 3.15
CA ASN A 149 -6.66 -16.59 2.57
C ASN A 149 -6.48 -16.43 1.05
N ILE A 150 -6.24 -15.21 0.59
CA ILE A 150 -5.89 -14.94 -0.81
C ILE A 150 -4.38 -15.06 -0.95
N GLU A 151 -3.92 -15.81 -1.95
CA GLU A 151 -2.49 -15.97 -2.20
C GLU A 151 -1.80 -14.61 -2.36
N GLU A 152 -0.63 -14.44 -1.74
CA GLU A 152 0.10 -13.17 -1.72
C GLU A 152 0.40 -12.67 -3.15
N GLU A 153 0.74 -13.59 -4.07
CA GLU A 153 0.95 -13.23 -5.48
C GLU A 153 -0.31 -12.66 -6.15
N ILE A 154 -1.49 -13.15 -5.79
CA ILE A 154 -2.75 -12.62 -6.32
C ILE A 154 -2.97 -11.19 -5.82
N VAL A 155 -2.71 -10.93 -4.53
CA VAL A 155 -2.91 -9.62 -3.90
C VAL A 155 -1.88 -8.58 -4.37
N LEU A 156 -0.61 -8.97 -4.49
CA LEU A 156 0.47 -8.05 -4.80
C LEU A 156 0.74 -7.90 -6.31
N ARG A 157 0.29 -8.84 -7.15
CA ARG A 157 0.63 -8.87 -8.58
C ARG A 157 -0.56 -9.13 -9.49
N ASP A 158 -1.24 -10.28 -9.38
CA ASP A 158 -2.04 -10.78 -10.50
C ASP A 158 -3.29 -9.94 -10.80
N TRP A 159 -3.92 -9.37 -9.78
CA TRP A 159 -5.11 -8.55 -9.98
C TRP A 159 -4.83 -7.24 -10.72
N TYR A 160 -3.60 -6.71 -10.65
CA TYR A 160 -3.19 -5.50 -11.37
C TYR A 160 -3.23 -5.69 -12.90
N TYR A 161 -2.91 -6.89 -13.40
CA TYR A 161 -2.96 -7.18 -14.84
C TYR A 161 -4.37 -7.01 -15.45
N ASP A 162 -5.41 -7.16 -14.63
CA ASP A 162 -6.79 -7.01 -15.08
C ASP A 162 -7.34 -5.58 -14.95
N ILE A 163 -6.68 -4.69 -14.20
CA ILE A 163 -7.15 -3.30 -13.99
C ILE A 163 -7.32 -2.54 -15.31
N PRO A 164 -6.36 -2.57 -16.27
CA PRO A 164 -6.51 -1.85 -17.53
C PRO A 164 -7.70 -2.29 -18.39
N HIS A 165 -8.15 -3.54 -18.22
CA HIS A 165 -9.17 -4.16 -19.06
C HIS A 165 -10.55 -4.21 -18.40
N LEU A 166 -10.61 -4.52 -17.10
CA LEU A 166 -11.86 -4.72 -16.35
C LEU A 166 -12.23 -3.51 -15.50
N GLY A 167 -11.24 -2.68 -15.14
CA GLY A 167 -11.37 -1.69 -14.08
C GLY A 167 -11.14 -2.30 -12.69
N LYS A 168 -10.61 -1.47 -11.80
CA LYS A 168 -10.21 -1.78 -10.42
C LYS A 168 -11.28 -2.56 -9.65
N SER A 169 -12.53 -2.11 -9.66
CA SER A 169 -13.61 -2.74 -8.88
C SER A 169 -13.95 -4.15 -9.39
N ALA A 170 -13.92 -4.36 -10.70
CA ALA A 170 -14.20 -5.66 -11.30
C ALA A 170 -13.01 -6.62 -11.16
N ALA A 171 -11.79 -6.13 -11.35
CA ALA A 171 -10.55 -6.88 -11.12
C ALA A 171 -10.47 -7.33 -9.64
N PHE A 172 -10.69 -6.42 -8.69
CA PHE A 172 -10.69 -6.75 -7.27
C PHE A 172 -11.70 -7.85 -6.94
N ARG A 173 -12.92 -7.76 -7.46
CA ARG A 173 -13.94 -8.81 -7.23
C ARG A 173 -13.54 -10.16 -7.81
N LYS A 174 -12.97 -10.17 -9.01
CA LYS A 174 -12.52 -11.39 -9.70
C LYS A 174 -11.46 -12.13 -8.88
N HIS A 175 -10.51 -11.41 -8.31
CA HIS A 175 -9.34 -11.98 -7.64
C HIS A 175 -9.51 -12.19 -6.13
N MET A 176 -10.18 -11.25 -5.45
CA MET A 176 -10.37 -11.31 -3.98
C MET A 176 -11.65 -12.06 -3.59
N GLY A 177 -12.55 -12.33 -4.53
CA GLY A 177 -13.81 -13.04 -4.28
C GLY A 177 -14.90 -12.21 -3.57
N LEU A 178 -14.67 -10.92 -3.33
CA LEU A 178 -15.65 -9.98 -2.75
C LEU A 178 -15.54 -8.59 -3.39
N SER A 179 -16.61 -7.80 -3.32
CA SER A 179 -16.56 -6.42 -3.80
C SER A 179 -15.75 -5.50 -2.87
N LEU A 180 -15.21 -4.40 -3.41
CA LEU A 180 -14.53 -3.38 -2.60
C LEU A 180 -15.40 -2.87 -1.43
N ASN A 181 -16.70 -2.64 -1.65
CA ASN A 181 -17.62 -2.20 -0.59
C ASN A 181 -17.82 -3.26 0.51
N GLU A 182 -17.81 -4.55 0.16
CA GLU A 182 -17.83 -5.62 1.16
C GLU A 182 -16.53 -5.71 1.93
N PHE A 183 -15.40 -5.57 1.22
CA PHE A 183 -14.08 -5.51 1.81
C PHE A 183 -13.97 -4.36 2.82
N TYR A 184 -14.32 -3.12 2.44
CA TYR A 184 -14.21 -1.96 3.34
C TYR A 184 -14.99 -2.15 4.64
N ARG A 185 -16.21 -2.69 4.58
CA ARG A 185 -17.01 -2.99 5.77
C ARG A 185 -16.37 -4.05 6.66
N LYS A 186 -15.89 -5.14 6.06
CA LYS A 186 -15.26 -6.25 6.79
C LYS A 186 -13.93 -5.82 7.41
N PHE A 187 -13.12 -5.07 6.68
CA PHE A 187 -11.84 -4.55 7.14
C PHE A 187 -12.00 -3.52 8.25
N ASP A 188 -12.96 -2.59 8.15
CA ASP A 188 -13.24 -1.62 9.21
C ASP A 188 -13.60 -2.30 10.54
N ALA A 189 -14.43 -3.34 10.49
CA ALA A 189 -14.76 -4.15 11.66
C ALA A 189 -13.53 -4.89 12.22
N PHE A 190 -12.68 -5.43 11.35
CA PHE A 190 -11.47 -6.14 11.74
C PHE A 190 -10.45 -5.23 12.42
N ILE A 191 -10.10 -4.11 11.77
CA ILE A 191 -8.95 -3.29 12.16
C ILE A 191 -9.16 -2.56 13.50
N ARG A 192 -10.42 -2.37 13.90
CA ARG A 192 -10.82 -1.74 15.17
C ARG A 192 -10.74 -2.67 16.38
N GLN A 193 -10.43 -3.95 16.18
CA GLN A 193 -10.22 -4.89 17.28
C GLN A 193 -8.91 -4.58 18.03
N ALA A 194 -8.75 -5.18 19.20
CA ALA A 194 -7.53 -5.07 19.99
C ALA A 194 -6.31 -5.66 19.25
N ASP A 195 -5.12 -5.12 19.53
CA ASP A 195 -3.87 -5.56 18.90
C ASP A 195 -3.66 -7.07 19.04
N SER A 196 -3.93 -7.62 20.23
CA SER A 196 -3.84 -9.06 20.50
C SER A 196 -4.79 -9.94 19.70
N VAL A 197 -5.85 -9.36 19.10
CA VAL A 197 -6.80 -10.09 18.24
C VAL A 197 -6.40 -9.97 16.79
N VAL A 198 -6.04 -8.77 16.32
CA VAL A 198 -5.63 -8.58 14.91
C VAL A 198 -4.29 -9.23 14.60
N MET A 199 -3.39 -9.36 15.58
CA MET A 199 -2.10 -10.04 15.38
C MET A 199 -2.23 -11.55 15.20
N GLN A 200 -3.35 -12.15 15.62
CA GLN A 200 -3.59 -13.60 15.47
C GLN A 200 -3.65 -14.05 14.01
N ILE A 201 -3.74 -13.13 13.05
CA ILE A 201 -3.74 -13.47 11.62
C ILE A 201 -2.40 -14.06 11.16
N PHE A 202 -1.33 -13.82 11.92
CA PHE A 202 0.00 -14.37 11.65
C PHE A 202 0.26 -15.68 12.41
N ASP A 203 -0.58 -16.02 13.40
CA ASP A 203 -0.49 -17.26 14.17
C ASP A 203 -0.82 -18.46 13.27
N GLY A 204 0.22 -19.11 12.73
CA GLY A 204 0.08 -20.28 11.85
C GLY A 204 1.01 -20.31 10.63
N GLN A 205 1.86 -19.31 10.43
CA GLN A 205 2.85 -19.29 9.33
C GLN A 205 4.20 -19.94 9.69
N THR A 206 4.34 -20.53 10.88
CA THR A 206 5.50 -21.35 11.25
C THR A 206 5.37 -22.76 10.68
N GLU A 207 5.66 -22.94 9.38
CA GLU A 207 5.98 -24.19 8.65
C GLU A 207 6.06 -23.75 7.15
N ASP A 208 7.18 -23.72 6.43
CA ASP A 208 8.27 -24.68 6.30
C ASP A 208 9.64 -24.00 6.10
N THR A 209 10.67 -24.63 6.64
CA THR A 209 12.11 -24.46 6.33
C THR A 209 12.46 -24.85 4.90
#